data_AF-A0A1I5AJ25-F1
#
_entry.id   AF-A0A1I5AJ25-F1
#
_cell.length_a   1.000
_cell.length_b   1.000
_cell.length_c   1.000
_cell.angle_alpha   90.00
_cell.angle_beta   90.00
_cell.angle_gamma   90.00
#
_symmetry.space_group_name_H-M   'P 1'
#
loop_
_entity.id
_entity.type
_entity.pdbx_description
1 polymer ?
#
loop_
_entity_poly.entity_id
_entity_poly.type
_entity_poly.pdbx_seq_one_letter_code
_entity_poly.pdbx_strand_id
1 'polypeptide(L)'
;MKLGGFVTQYYQLEYNNGKSNYSQIETINNSQENGGSNFAISISIGGEYKALVGDQTSKAFKQGVKLDNENYIVNIPFQDYEWKISNEESTILDYKVIKAISEKENIIAWFAPDIKVNLGPNQINGLPGLILKSETQLKNKLETKLIFEATKANLNPKKFTKEKPMKGKEIAQEEFKKLQEESNEKMKQSFSSEGVKTKID
;
A
#
# COMPACT_ATOMS: atom_id res chain seq x y z
N MET A 1 -23.66 15.90 -15.97
CA MET A 1 -22.93 16.02 -14.70
C MET A 1 -22.19 14.69 -14.49
N LYS A 2 -20.89 14.61 -14.83
CA LYS A 2 -20.09 13.39 -14.63
C LYS A 2 -19.73 13.32 -13.15
N LEU A 3 -20.39 12.44 -12.42
CA LEU A 3 -19.96 12.05 -11.07
C LEU A 3 -18.57 11.42 -11.18
N GLY A 4 -17.62 11.92 -10.39
CA GLY A 4 -16.20 11.57 -10.46
C GLY A 4 -15.99 10.06 -10.45
N GLY A 5 -15.32 9.55 -11.48
CA GLY A 5 -15.03 8.14 -11.63
C GLY A 5 -13.99 7.68 -10.61
N PHE A 6 -14.29 6.63 -9.87
CA PHE A 6 -13.27 5.88 -9.15
C PHE A 6 -12.30 5.30 -10.19
N VAL A 7 -11.01 5.65 -10.10
CA VAL A 7 -9.97 5.07 -10.95
C VAL A 7 -9.62 3.70 -10.37
N THR A 8 -9.95 2.62 -11.09
CA THR A 8 -9.47 1.27 -10.73
C THR A 8 -7.97 1.20 -11.00
N GLN A 9 -7.19 0.86 -9.98
CA GLN A 9 -5.74 0.66 -10.08
C GLN A 9 -5.43 -0.83 -9.95
N TYR A 10 -4.50 -1.32 -10.76
CA TYR A 10 -4.07 -2.72 -10.75
C TYR A 10 -2.72 -2.87 -10.06
N TYR A 11 -2.60 -3.92 -9.27
CA TYR A 11 -1.39 -4.24 -8.51
C TYR A 11 -1.00 -5.69 -8.75
N GLN A 12 0.28 -5.96 -8.62
CA GLN A 12 0.86 -7.30 -8.69
C GLN A 12 1.60 -7.59 -7.39
N LEU A 13 1.29 -8.75 -6.79
CA LEU A 13 2.04 -9.34 -5.68
C LEU A 13 2.77 -10.57 -6.22
N GLU A 14 4.10 -10.51 -6.23
CA GLU A 14 4.95 -11.66 -6.51
C GLU A 14 5.53 -12.18 -5.19
N TYR A 15 5.70 -13.50 -5.08
CA TYR A 15 6.31 -14.13 -3.91
C TYR A 15 7.26 -15.25 -4.33
N ASN A 16 8.44 -15.27 -3.76
CA ASN A 16 9.43 -16.34 -3.95
C ASN A 16 10.35 -16.44 -2.74
N ASN A 17 10.55 -17.66 -2.22
CA ASN A 17 11.51 -17.96 -1.15
C ASN A 17 11.47 -16.99 0.05
N GLY A 18 10.28 -16.70 0.59
CA GLY A 18 10.13 -15.83 1.76
C GLY A 18 10.13 -14.34 1.45
N LYS A 19 10.34 -13.94 0.19
CA LYS A 19 10.32 -12.54 -0.24
C LYS A 19 9.11 -12.25 -1.10
N SER A 20 8.50 -11.09 -0.88
CA SER A 20 7.42 -10.56 -1.72
C SER A 20 7.81 -9.27 -2.39
N ASN A 21 7.21 -9.02 -3.55
CA ASN A 21 7.28 -7.75 -4.26
C ASN A 21 5.86 -7.32 -4.63
N TYR A 22 5.38 -6.23 -4.03
CA TYR A 22 4.07 -5.65 -4.31
C TYR A 22 4.21 -4.32 -5.03
N SER A 23 3.73 -4.24 -6.27
CA SER A 23 3.88 -3.04 -7.12
C SER A 23 2.63 -2.76 -7.94
N GLN A 24 2.37 -1.48 -8.20
CA GLN A 24 1.35 -1.07 -9.16
C GLN A 24 1.76 -1.49 -10.58
N ILE A 25 0.79 -1.98 -11.36
CA ILE A 25 0.96 -2.22 -12.78
C ILE A 25 0.70 -0.89 -13.49
N GLU A 26 1.71 -0.31 -14.11
CA GLU A 26 1.54 0.85 -14.98
C GLU A 26 0.67 0.44 -16.18
N THR A 27 -0.58 0.93 -16.23
CA THR A 27 -1.38 0.80 -17.44
C THR A 27 -0.91 1.85 -18.43
N ILE A 28 -0.45 1.44 -19.61
CA ILE A 28 -0.17 2.34 -20.73
C ILE A 28 -1.52 2.90 -21.21
N ASN A 29 -2.04 3.91 -20.53
CA ASN A 29 -3.09 4.75 -21.09
C ASN A 29 -2.39 5.87 -21.83
N ASN A 30 -2.44 5.79 -23.16
CA ASN A 30 -1.92 6.79 -24.09
C ASN A 30 -2.73 8.11 -24.07
N SER A 31 -3.48 8.36 -23.00
CA SER A 31 -4.11 9.63 -22.71
C SER A 31 -3.18 10.40 -21.79
N GLN A 32 -2.71 11.54 -22.27
CA GLN A 32 -2.11 12.61 -21.45
C GLN A 32 -3.12 13.06 -20.39
N GLU A 33 -3.24 12.30 -19.31
CA GLU A 33 -3.81 12.73 -18.05
C GLU A 33 -2.78 12.36 -16.97
N ASN A 34 -1.78 13.23 -16.85
CA ASN A 34 -0.93 13.34 -15.66
C ASN A 34 -1.79 13.80 -14.47
N GLY A 35 -2.73 12.96 -14.03
CA GLY A 35 -3.74 13.32 -13.03
C GLY A 35 -4.38 12.15 -12.28
N GLY A 36 -3.96 10.91 -12.56
CA GLY A 36 -4.31 9.78 -11.70
C GLY A 36 -3.51 9.85 -10.41
N SER A 37 -4.12 10.34 -9.33
CA SER A 37 -3.50 10.35 -8.02
C SER A 37 -3.05 8.94 -7.64
N ASN A 38 -1.81 8.79 -7.17
CA ASN A 38 -1.23 7.56 -6.60
C ASN A 38 -1.89 7.15 -5.26
N PHE A 39 -3.20 7.41 -5.15
CA PHE A 39 -3.97 7.61 -3.93
C PHE A 39 -3.99 6.38 -3.02
N ALA A 40 -3.97 5.17 -3.58
CA ALA A 40 -4.11 3.94 -2.78
C ALA A 40 -2.80 3.51 -2.08
N ILE A 41 -1.64 3.71 -2.70
CA ILE A 41 -0.34 3.53 -2.03
C ILE A 41 0.00 4.76 -1.17
N SER A 42 -0.55 5.94 -1.52
CA SER A 42 -0.17 7.23 -0.92
C SER A 42 -0.81 7.58 0.42
N ILE A 43 -1.75 6.80 0.93
CA ILE A 43 -2.48 7.18 2.15
C ILE A 43 -1.62 7.07 3.41
N SER A 44 -0.62 6.18 3.47
CA SER A 44 0.10 5.91 4.73
C SER A 44 1.44 6.63 4.88
N ILE A 45 2.11 7.07 3.80
CA ILE A 45 3.53 7.51 3.89
C ILE A 45 3.90 8.75 3.01
N GLY A 46 3.03 9.29 2.13
CA GLY A 46 3.35 10.27 1.06
C GLY A 46 4.53 9.95 0.10
N GLY A 47 4.53 10.52 -1.12
CA GLY A 47 5.66 10.46 -2.08
C GLY A 47 5.45 9.65 -3.39
N GLU A 48 6.47 9.64 -4.26
CA GLU A 48 6.55 8.72 -5.42
C GLU A 48 6.95 7.32 -4.91
N TYR A 49 6.05 6.35 -5.08
CA TYR A 49 6.25 5.02 -4.52
C TYR A 49 6.92 4.08 -5.51
N LYS A 50 7.94 3.38 -5.01
CA LYS A 50 8.41 2.12 -5.60
C LYS A 50 7.69 0.94 -4.96
N ALA A 51 7.93 -0.24 -5.52
CA ALA A 51 7.42 -1.50 -5.01
C ALA A 51 7.70 -1.68 -3.50
N LEU A 52 6.74 -2.28 -2.81
CA LEU A 52 6.83 -2.70 -1.42
C LEU A 52 7.42 -4.11 -1.37
N VAL A 53 8.59 -4.26 -0.78
CA VAL A 53 9.29 -5.55 -0.69
C VAL A 53 9.11 -6.11 0.71
N GLY A 54 8.46 -7.27 0.85
CA GLY A 54 8.30 -7.95 2.13
C GLY A 54 9.31 -9.07 2.31
N ASP A 55 9.82 -9.25 3.53
CA ASP A 55 10.74 -10.34 3.88
C ASP A 55 10.22 -11.07 5.13
N GLN A 56 9.88 -12.34 4.96
CA GLN A 56 9.37 -13.22 6.03
C GLN A 56 10.42 -13.57 7.08
N THR A 57 11.72 -13.54 6.73
CA THR A 57 12.82 -13.81 7.66
C THR A 57 13.04 -12.60 8.57
N SER A 58 13.11 -11.39 8.01
CA SER A 58 13.26 -10.17 8.81
C SER A 58 11.95 -9.66 9.41
N LYS A 59 10.80 -10.24 9.01
CA LYS A 59 9.45 -9.80 9.40
C LYS A 59 9.26 -8.30 9.22
N ALA A 60 9.65 -7.79 8.06
CA ALA A 60 9.56 -6.39 7.73
C ALA A 60 9.30 -6.19 6.24
N PHE A 61 8.65 -5.08 5.92
CA PHE A 61 8.61 -4.52 4.58
C PHE A 61 9.69 -3.45 4.44
N LYS A 62 10.21 -3.32 3.22
CA LYS A 62 11.05 -2.19 2.79
C LYS A 62 10.33 -1.44 1.69
N GLN A 63 10.34 -0.11 1.77
CA GLN A 63 9.78 0.74 0.73
C GLN A 63 10.72 1.88 0.36
N GLY A 64 10.86 2.13 -0.94
CA GLY A 64 11.72 3.19 -1.46
C GLY A 64 10.87 4.43 -1.67
N VAL A 65 11.22 5.51 -0.99
CA VAL A 65 10.42 6.74 -0.99
C VAL A 65 11.33 7.93 -1.29
N LYS A 66 10.84 8.86 -2.12
CA LYS A 66 11.48 10.15 -2.32
C LYS A 66 10.73 11.21 -1.51
N LEU A 67 11.45 11.94 -0.66
CA LEU A 67 10.94 13.08 0.09
C LEU A 67 11.85 14.28 -0.22
N ASP A 68 11.24 15.38 -0.65
CA ASP A 68 11.94 16.54 -1.20
C ASP A 68 12.93 16.12 -2.31
N ASN A 69 14.24 16.34 -2.10
CA ASN A 69 15.30 15.97 -3.02
C ASN A 69 16.12 14.74 -2.55
N GLU A 70 15.69 14.06 -1.50
CA GLU A 70 16.39 12.91 -0.94
C GLU A 70 15.61 11.59 -1.16
N ASN A 71 16.36 10.49 -1.33
CA ASN A 71 15.80 9.14 -1.41
C ASN A 71 16.03 8.40 -0.09
N TYR A 72 15.00 7.68 0.34
CA TYR A 72 15.00 6.88 1.56
C TYR A 72 14.57 5.45 1.27
N ILE A 73 15.07 4.53 2.11
CA ILE A 73 14.59 3.15 2.21
C ILE A 73 13.94 3.04 3.58
N VAL A 74 12.61 3.10 3.60
CA VAL A 74 11.82 3.03 4.81
C VAL A 74 11.66 1.58 5.22
N ASN A 75 12.13 1.25 6.42
CA ASN A 75 11.95 -0.05 7.06
C ASN A 75 10.65 -0.03 7.87
N ILE A 76 9.75 -0.93 7.53
CA ILE A 76 8.39 -1.03 8.09
C ILE A 76 8.27 -2.41 8.72
N PRO A 77 8.33 -2.54 10.05
CA PRO A 77 8.15 -3.85 10.69
C PRO A 77 6.75 -4.40 10.37
N PHE A 78 6.64 -5.73 10.28
CA PHE A 78 5.33 -6.36 10.17
C PHE A 78 4.47 -5.98 11.38
N GLN A 79 3.21 -5.66 11.09
CA GLN A 79 2.27 -5.30 12.14
C GLN A 79 1.73 -6.57 12.81
N ASP A 80 1.59 -6.52 14.13
CA ASP A 80 0.95 -7.56 14.93
C ASP A 80 -0.55 -7.29 15.01
N TYR A 81 -1.27 -7.67 13.95
CA TYR A 81 -2.71 -7.54 13.87
C TYR A 81 -3.39 -8.57 14.79
N GLU A 82 -4.31 -8.09 15.64
CA GLU A 82 -5.16 -8.95 16.45
C GLU A 82 -6.30 -9.55 15.60
N TRP A 83 -5.98 -10.56 14.79
CA TRP A 83 -6.94 -11.22 13.92
C TRP A 83 -7.90 -12.12 14.67
N LYS A 84 -9.20 -11.88 14.50
CA LYS A 84 -10.29 -12.83 14.82
C LYS A 84 -10.67 -13.58 13.55
N ILE A 85 -10.23 -14.83 13.43
CA ILE A 85 -10.64 -15.73 12.34
C ILE A 85 -12.10 -16.14 12.59
N SER A 86 -12.96 -15.96 11.59
CA SER A 86 -14.37 -16.39 11.68
C SER A 86 -14.59 -17.72 10.97
N ASN A 87 -15.80 -18.28 11.11
CA ASN A 87 -16.21 -19.50 10.41
C ASN A 87 -16.82 -19.20 9.03
N GLU A 88 -16.77 -17.94 8.56
CA GLU A 88 -17.27 -17.56 7.25
C GLU A 88 -16.28 -17.96 6.17
N GLU A 89 -16.77 -18.70 5.17
CA GLU A 89 -16.00 -19.19 4.04
C GLU A 89 -16.58 -18.64 2.74
N SER A 90 -15.71 -18.44 1.75
CA SER A 90 -16.10 -18.04 0.40
C SER A 90 -15.12 -18.62 -0.62
N THR A 91 -15.23 -18.22 -1.89
CA THR A 91 -14.32 -18.62 -2.95
C THR A 91 -13.88 -17.40 -3.75
N ILE A 92 -12.56 -17.24 -3.93
CA ILE A 92 -11.94 -16.19 -4.74
C ILE A 92 -10.92 -16.85 -5.68
N LEU A 93 -11.08 -16.67 -6.99
CA LEU A 93 -10.21 -17.29 -8.02
C LEU A 93 -10.05 -18.81 -7.85
N ASP A 94 -11.15 -19.49 -7.54
CA ASP A 94 -11.22 -20.94 -7.27
C ASP A 94 -10.50 -21.41 -5.98
N TYR A 95 -10.00 -20.49 -5.16
CA TYR A 95 -9.46 -20.79 -3.84
C TYR A 95 -10.51 -20.60 -2.76
N LYS A 96 -10.62 -21.59 -1.86
CA LYS A 96 -11.37 -21.44 -0.61
C LYS A 96 -10.70 -20.37 0.25
N VAL A 97 -11.47 -19.37 0.64
CA VAL A 97 -11.02 -18.29 1.52
C VAL A 97 -11.80 -18.27 2.82
N ILE A 98 -11.13 -17.91 3.91
CA ILE A 98 -11.71 -17.76 5.23
C ILE A 98 -11.63 -16.28 5.62
N LYS A 99 -12.68 -15.76 6.24
CA LYS A 99 -12.72 -14.38 6.71
C LYS A 99 -11.97 -14.23 8.03
N ALA A 100 -11.24 -13.14 8.16
CA ALA A 100 -10.64 -12.68 9.41
C ALA A 100 -10.91 -11.17 9.59
N ILE A 101 -11.03 -10.75 10.84
CA ILE A 101 -11.35 -9.37 11.21
C ILE A 101 -10.32 -8.88 12.21
N SER A 102 -9.73 -7.72 11.95
CA SER A 102 -8.97 -6.97 12.95
C SER A 102 -9.76 -5.69 13.27
N GLU A 103 -10.34 -5.67 14.47
CA GLU A 103 -11.26 -4.60 14.89
C GLU A 103 -10.52 -3.29 15.15
N LYS A 104 -9.34 -3.37 15.76
CA LYS A 104 -8.53 -2.21 16.13
C LYS A 104 -8.09 -1.41 14.90
N GLU A 105 -7.71 -2.10 13.83
CA GLU A 105 -7.31 -1.49 12.56
C GLU A 105 -8.47 -1.31 11.57
N ASN A 106 -9.67 -1.81 11.89
CA ASN A 106 -10.87 -1.78 11.03
C ASN A 106 -10.62 -2.44 9.67
N ILE A 107 -10.02 -3.64 9.70
CA ILE A 107 -9.69 -4.42 8.50
C ILE A 107 -10.50 -5.72 8.51
N ILE A 108 -11.15 -6.01 7.37
CA ILE A 108 -11.70 -7.32 7.06
C ILE A 108 -10.83 -7.93 5.97
N ALA A 109 -10.35 -9.15 6.17
CA ALA A 109 -9.52 -9.86 5.20
C ALA A 109 -10.14 -11.23 4.87
N TRP A 110 -9.97 -11.67 3.63
CA TRP A 110 -10.28 -13.02 3.17
C TRP A 110 -8.98 -13.67 2.70
N PHE A 111 -8.53 -14.69 3.43
CA PHE A 111 -7.25 -15.36 3.18
C PHE A 111 -7.46 -16.80 2.72
N ALA A 112 -6.59 -17.26 1.82
CA ALA A 112 -6.58 -18.62 1.28
C ALA A 112 -5.54 -19.47 2.04
N PRO A 113 -5.95 -20.38 2.95
CA PRO A 113 -5.01 -21.19 3.74
C PRO A 113 -4.17 -22.15 2.90
N ASP A 114 -4.66 -22.51 1.71
CA ASP A 114 -3.98 -23.45 0.79
C ASP A 114 -2.76 -22.81 0.10
N ILE A 115 -2.73 -21.48 0.01
CA ILE A 115 -1.57 -20.75 -0.51
C ILE A 115 -0.71 -20.34 0.68
N LYS A 116 0.38 -21.09 0.94
CA LYS A 116 1.29 -20.93 2.10
C LYS A 116 2.18 -19.68 2.02
N VAL A 117 1.56 -18.52 1.88
CA VAL A 117 2.19 -17.20 1.82
C VAL A 117 1.46 -16.29 2.80
N ASN A 118 2.07 -15.97 3.94
CA ASN A 118 1.41 -15.26 5.04
C ASN A 118 1.45 -13.72 4.86
N LEU A 119 1.11 -13.27 3.66
CA LEU A 119 1.17 -11.86 3.25
C LEU A 119 -0.11 -11.47 2.52
N GLY A 120 -0.31 -10.17 2.36
CA GLY A 120 -1.41 -9.59 1.62
C GLY A 120 -1.00 -8.32 0.88
N PRO A 121 -1.94 -7.71 0.15
CA PRO A 121 -1.73 -6.39 -0.43
C PRO A 121 -1.55 -5.33 0.67
N ASN A 122 -0.89 -4.22 0.30
CA ASN A 122 -0.84 -3.00 1.12
C ASN A 122 -0.37 -3.19 2.58
N GLN A 123 0.76 -3.88 2.78
CA GLN A 123 1.39 -4.11 4.10
C GLN A 123 0.58 -4.99 5.07
N ILE A 124 -0.52 -5.61 4.62
CA ILE A 124 -1.30 -6.51 5.48
C ILE A 124 -0.57 -7.86 5.59
N ASN A 125 -0.43 -8.39 6.80
CA ASN A 125 0.28 -9.63 7.09
C ASN A 125 -0.33 -10.39 8.29
N GLY A 126 0.24 -11.55 8.62
CA GLY A 126 -0.03 -12.25 9.89
C GLY A 126 -1.14 -13.30 9.85
N LEU A 127 -1.81 -13.49 8.71
CA LEU A 127 -2.76 -14.59 8.52
C LEU A 127 -2.04 -15.84 7.96
N PRO A 128 -2.50 -17.07 8.31
CA PRO A 128 -1.87 -18.32 7.87
C PRO A 128 -2.29 -18.70 6.44
N GLY A 129 -2.06 -17.79 5.49
CA GLY A 129 -2.37 -17.94 4.08
C GLY A 129 -2.38 -16.60 3.34
N LEU A 130 -2.41 -16.65 2.00
CA LEU A 130 -2.38 -15.46 1.16
C LEU A 130 -3.69 -14.70 1.27
N ILE A 131 -3.63 -13.41 1.58
CA ILE A 131 -4.82 -12.55 1.60
C ILE A 131 -5.19 -12.20 0.16
N LEU A 132 -6.34 -12.70 -0.28
CA LEU A 132 -6.86 -12.47 -1.63
C LEU A 132 -7.82 -11.29 -1.69
N LYS A 133 -8.41 -10.90 -0.57
CA LYS A 133 -9.23 -9.69 -0.47
C LYS A 133 -9.06 -9.02 0.89
N SER A 134 -9.03 -7.70 0.90
CA SER A 134 -9.04 -6.92 2.13
C SER A 134 -9.87 -5.65 1.97
N GLU A 135 -10.62 -5.31 3.00
CA GLU A 135 -11.40 -4.08 3.10
C GLU A 135 -10.92 -3.33 4.36
N THR A 136 -10.39 -2.13 4.17
CA THR A 136 -9.95 -1.26 5.27
C THR A 136 -10.84 -0.05 5.33
N GLN A 137 -11.46 0.18 6.48
CA GLN A 137 -12.23 1.40 6.75
C GLN A 137 -11.26 2.53 7.11
N LEU A 138 -11.20 3.57 6.27
CA LEU A 138 -10.36 4.73 6.54
C LEU A 138 -11.04 5.63 7.58
N LYS A 139 -10.28 6.04 8.60
CA LYS A 139 -10.70 7.00 9.62
C LYS A 139 -10.64 8.44 9.07
N ASN A 140 -11.43 8.72 8.04
CA ASN A 140 -11.59 10.05 7.47
C ASN A 140 -13.03 10.55 7.66
N LYS A 141 -13.26 11.85 7.45
CA LYS A 141 -14.60 12.47 7.59
C LYS A 141 -15.67 11.89 6.65
N LEU A 142 -15.26 11.08 5.67
CA LEU A 142 -16.11 10.58 4.59
C LEU A 142 -16.34 9.06 4.68
N GLU A 143 -15.94 8.42 5.77
CA GLU A 143 -16.06 6.97 6.00
C GLU A 143 -15.71 6.12 4.77
N THR A 144 -14.60 6.46 4.11
CA THR A 144 -14.21 5.79 2.87
C THR A 144 -13.66 4.38 3.12
N LYS A 145 -14.00 3.42 2.26
CA LYS A 145 -13.43 2.07 2.25
C LYS A 145 -12.36 1.93 1.19
N LEU A 146 -11.23 1.34 1.57
CA LEU A 146 -10.20 0.89 0.64
C LEU A 146 -10.33 -0.62 0.47
N ILE A 147 -10.56 -1.07 -0.78
CA ILE A 147 -10.77 -2.48 -1.10
C ILE A 147 -9.67 -2.94 -2.04
N PHE A 148 -8.99 -4.02 -1.67
CA PHE A 148 -8.12 -4.79 -2.54
C PHE A 148 -8.74 -6.16 -2.78
N GLU A 149 -8.83 -6.59 -4.03
CA GLU A 149 -9.37 -7.89 -4.40
C GLU A 149 -8.53 -8.49 -5.54
N ALA A 150 -8.12 -9.74 -5.36
CA ALA A 150 -7.33 -10.48 -6.33
C ALA A 150 -8.19 -10.82 -7.55
N THR A 151 -7.77 -10.35 -8.72
CA THR A 151 -8.45 -10.62 -10.00
C THR A 151 -7.76 -11.70 -10.82
N LYS A 152 -6.52 -12.06 -10.48
CA LYS A 152 -5.74 -13.11 -11.13
C LYS A 152 -4.71 -13.70 -10.17
N ALA A 153 -4.49 -15.00 -10.24
CA ALA A 153 -3.46 -15.71 -9.49
C ALA A 153 -2.65 -16.61 -10.43
N ASN A 154 -1.34 -16.68 -10.23
CA ASN A 154 -0.45 -17.63 -10.89
C ASN A 154 0.56 -18.16 -9.88
N LEU A 155 0.36 -19.39 -9.41
CA LEU A 155 1.20 -20.01 -8.38
C LEU A 155 2.54 -20.55 -8.93
N ASN A 156 2.65 -20.73 -10.25
CA ASN A 156 3.86 -21.24 -10.91
C ASN A 156 4.33 -20.25 -12.00
N PRO A 157 4.73 -19.02 -11.64
CA PRO A 157 5.18 -18.06 -12.61
C PRO A 157 6.51 -18.52 -13.23
N LYS A 158 6.58 -18.56 -14.57
CA LYS A 158 7.82 -18.89 -15.30
C LYS A 158 8.91 -17.81 -15.19
N LYS A 159 8.52 -16.60 -14.77
CA LYS A 159 9.41 -15.45 -14.61
C LYS A 159 9.04 -14.73 -13.31
N PHE A 160 10.04 -14.52 -12.48
CA PHE A 160 9.96 -13.62 -11.33
C PHE A 160 10.52 -12.26 -11.77
N THR A 161 9.80 -11.18 -11.54
CA THR A 161 10.34 -9.85 -11.81
C THR A 161 11.52 -9.64 -10.87
N LYS A 162 12.72 -9.42 -11.41
CA LYS A 162 13.88 -9.08 -10.59
C LYS A 162 13.58 -7.78 -9.85
N GLU A 163 13.66 -7.82 -8.54
CA GLU A 163 13.56 -6.64 -7.69
C GLU A 163 14.53 -5.57 -8.18
N LYS A 164 14.02 -4.37 -8.48
CA LYS A 164 14.90 -3.23 -8.78
C LYS A 164 15.60 -2.86 -7.47
N PRO A 165 16.94 -2.68 -7.47
CA PRO A 165 17.65 -2.31 -6.25
C PRO A 165 17.12 -0.97 -5.74
N MET A 166 16.72 -0.96 -4.48
CA MET A 166 16.31 0.24 -3.77
C MET A 166 17.58 1.03 -3.40
N LYS A 167 17.51 2.35 -3.53
CA LYS A 167 18.62 3.26 -3.22
C LYS A 167 18.10 4.39 -2.36
N GLY A 168 18.85 4.74 -1.33
CA GLY A 168 18.48 5.79 -0.39
C GLY A 168 19.09 5.55 0.98
N LYS A 169 18.89 6.50 1.89
CA LYS A 169 19.24 6.35 3.31
C LYS A 169 18.24 5.39 3.97
N GLU A 170 18.72 4.35 4.66
CA GLU A 170 17.83 3.50 5.46
C GLU A 170 17.29 4.29 6.66
N ILE A 171 15.99 4.18 6.93
CA ILE A 171 15.31 4.92 7.98
C ILE A 171 14.12 4.11 8.52
N ALA A 172 13.79 4.26 9.81
CA ALA A 172 12.60 3.65 10.38
C ALA A 172 11.31 4.38 9.94
N GLN A 173 10.19 3.65 9.86
CA GLN A 173 8.89 4.24 9.50
C GLN A 173 8.50 5.46 10.35
N GLU A 174 8.68 5.39 11.67
CA GLU A 174 8.34 6.48 12.59
C GLU A 174 9.22 7.72 12.38
N GLU A 175 10.51 7.52 12.11
CA GLU A 175 11.43 8.63 11.82
C GLU A 175 11.10 9.27 10.48
N PHE A 176 10.79 8.44 9.47
CA PHE A 176 10.38 8.94 8.16
C PHE A 176 9.06 9.73 8.24
N LYS A 177 8.10 9.30 9.07
CA LYS A 177 6.85 10.01 9.30
C LYS A 177 7.09 11.41 9.89
N LYS A 178 8.03 11.54 10.84
CA LYS A 178 8.41 12.86 11.38
C LYS A 178 9.01 13.78 10.31
N LEU A 179 9.91 13.26 9.47
CA LEU A 179 10.47 14.04 8.36
C LEU A 179 9.38 14.53 7.40
N GLN A 180 8.38 13.68 7.14
CA GLN A 180 7.24 14.06 6.31
C GLN A 180 6.38 15.15 6.96
N GLU A 181 6.09 15.04 8.25
CA GLU A 181 5.34 16.06 8.99
C GLU A 181 6.07 17.41 8.94
N GLU A 182 7.38 17.42 9.17
CA GLU A 182 8.22 18.62 9.07
C GLU A 182 8.26 19.23 7.66
N SER A 183 8.43 18.39 6.61
CA SER A 183 8.40 18.87 5.21
C SER A 183 7.03 19.48 4.86
N ASN A 184 5.94 18.82 5.27
CA ASN A 184 4.58 19.31 5.07
C ASN A 184 4.33 20.66 5.79
N GLU A 185 4.85 20.83 7.01
CA GLU A 185 4.75 22.10 7.75
C GLU A 185 5.54 23.23 7.07
N LYS A 186 6.78 22.95 6.64
CA LYS A 186 7.61 23.92 5.89
C LYS A 186 6.93 24.35 4.59
N MET A 187 6.32 23.41 3.86
CA MET A 187 5.53 23.73 2.68
C MET A 187 4.34 24.62 3.03
N LYS A 188 3.52 24.26 4.03
CA LYS A 188 2.36 25.08 4.46
C LYS A 188 2.76 26.50 4.86
N GLN A 189 3.87 26.67 5.56
CA GLN A 189 4.38 27.99 5.96
C GLN A 189 4.83 28.81 4.74
N SER A 190 5.49 28.18 3.77
CA SER A 190 5.91 28.82 2.52
C SER A 190 4.72 29.26 1.66
N PHE A 191 3.64 28.46 1.61
CA PHE A 191 2.41 28.85 0.92
C PHE A 191 1.60 29.91 1.69
N SER A 192 1.71 29.97 3.02
CA SER A 192 1.01 30.97 3.84
C SER A 192 1.71 32.33 3.83
N SER A 193 3.01 32.39 3.56
CA SER A 193 3.77 33.65 3.49
C SER A 193 3.71 34.34 2.12
N GLU A 194 3.32 33.63 1.05
CA GLU A 194 3.16 34.18 -0.31
C GLU A 194 1.76 34.75 -0.61
N GLY A 195 0.86 34.83 0.38
CA GLY A 195 -0.48 35.41 0.26
C GLY A 195 -0.51 36.95 0.22
N VAL A 196 -0.34 37.51 -0.98
CA VAL A 196 -0.87 38.79 -1.53
C VAL A 196 -0.77 40.05 -0.63
N LYS A 197 0.29 40.84 -0.83
CA LYS A 197 0.25 42.29 -0.56
C LYS A 197 -0.57 42.99 -1.65
N THR A 198 -1.89 43.01 -1.54
CA THR A 198 -2.72 43.95 -2.34
C THR A 198 -2.65 45.31 -1.67
N LYS A 199 -1.83 46.20 -2.25
CA LYS A 199 -1.93 47.64 -2.01
C LYS A 199 -3.12 48.11 -2.85
N ILE A 200 -4.14 48.66 -2.19
CA ILE A 200 -5.22 49.40 -2.86
C ILE A 200 -4.80 50.87 -2.74
N ASP A 201 -4.49 51.50 -3.88
CA ASP A 201 -4.38 52.97 -4.00
C ASP A 201 -5.78 53.55 -4.28
#